data_AF-A0A7C9CNE9-F1
#
_entry.id   AF-A0A7C9CNE9-F1
#
_cell.length_a   1.000
_cell.length_b   1.000
_cell.length_c   1.000
_cell.angle_alpha   90.00
_cell.angle_beta   90.00
_cell.angle_gamma   90.00
#
_symmetry.space_group_name_H-M   'P 1'
#
loop_
_entity.id
_entity.type
_entity.pdbx_description
1 polymer ?
#
loop_
_entity_poly.entity_id
_entity_poly.type
_entity_poly.pdbx_seq_one_letter_code
_entity_poly.pdbx_strand_id
1 'polypeptide(L)'
;MFRLSSLALLLSKMPEIINNRTIPKYKSTQTQSSLVFKVRRAAPELIPPAAPTPKEFKELSDIDDQEAFRFQMPLLLFYRSKEQLLGLKSRGRGQDHPAKAIKEALGKALVPYYPFAGRLRERAGRKLVVDCNGEG
;
A
#
# COMPACT_ATOMS: atom_id res chain seq x y z
N MET A 1 32.54 -21.68 -3.17
CA MET A 1 32.35 -23.01 -2.53
C MET A 1 32.92 -22.92 -1.12
N PHE A 2 32.13 -22.46 -0.13
CA PHE A 2 32.55 -22.31 1.27
C PHE A 2 31.85 -23.38 2.12
N ARG A 3 32.63 -24.12 2.90
CA ARG A 3 32.18 -25.32 3.64
C ARG A 3 31.36 -24.95 4.89
N LEU A 4 30.14 -25.48 4.98
CA LEU A 4 29.24 -25.45 6.12
C LEU A 4 29.64 -26.48 7.20
N SER A 5 30.79 -26.34 7.85
CA SER A 5 31.20 -27.33 8.88
C SER A 5 31.62 -26.75 10.23
N SER A 6 31.40 -25.46 10.51
CA SER A 6 31.85 -24.85 11.79
C SER A 6 30.75 -24.21 12.65
N LEU A 7 29.47 -24.40 12.33
CA LEU A 7 28.36 -23.93 13.19
C LEU A 7 27.78 -25.04 14.10
N ALA A 8 28.14 -26.31 13.88
CA ALA A 8 27.63 -27.44 14.66
C ALA A 8 28.31 -27.63 16.02
N LEU A 9 29.48 -27.02 16.26
CA LEU A 9 30.26 -27.23 17.48
C LEU A 9 29.99 -26.18 18.58
N LEU A 10 29.24 -25.11 18.29
CA LEU A 10 28.93 -24.07 19.28
C LEU A 10 27.59 -24.30 20.01
N LEU A 11 26.84 -25.34 19.64
CA LEU A 11 25.52 -25.64 20.23
C LEU A 11 25.56 -26.80 21.26
N SER A 12 26.71 -27.43 21.52
CA SER A 12 26.80 -28.58 22.43
C SER A 12 27.25 -28.25 23.87
N LYS A 13 27.29 -26.97 24.28
CA LYS A 13 27.87 -26.55 25.59
C LYS A 13 27.07 -25.50 26.37
N MET A 14 25.74 -25.49 26.29
CA MET A 14 24.93 -24.68 27.22
C MET A 14 24.15 -25.58 28.18
N PRO A 15 24.34 -25.42 29.51
CA PRO A 15 23.70 -26.25 30.51
C PRO A 15 22.22 -25.89 30.65
N GLU A 16 21.41 -26.91 30.91
CA GLU A 16 20.00 -26.80 31.26
C GLU A 16 19.80 -25.91 32.49
N ILE A 17 19.20 -24.73 32.30
CA ILE A 17 18.60 -23.93 33.38
C ILE A 17 17.24 -23.42 32.91
N ILE A 18 16.26 -24.32 32.77
CA ILE A 18 14.85 -23.93 32.76
C ILE A 18 14.06 -25.01 33.49
N ASN A 19 14.00 -24.92 34.82
CA ASN A 19 13.03 -25.68 35.60
C ASN A 19 12.29 -24.74 36.57
N ASN A 20 10.96 -24.83 36.54
CA ASN A 20 9.98 -24.33 37.51
C ASN A 20 9.70 -22.82 37.61
N ARG A 21 9.13 -22.23 36.55
CA ARG A 21 8.11 -21.18 36.73
C ARG A 21 6.76 -21.70 36.24
N THR A 22 5.86 -21.95 37.18
CA THR A 22 4.44 -22.17 36.93
C THR A 22 3.87 -20.92 36.27
N ILE A 23 3.73 -20.96 34.95
CA ILE A 23 3.01 -19.94 34.19
C ILE A 23 1.54 -20.03 34.63
N PRO A 24 0.93 -18.98 35.20
CA PRO A 24 -0.49 -18.98 35.47
C PRO A 24 -1.22 -19.18 34.13
N LYS A 25 -1.89 -20.32 33.97
CA LYS A 25 -2.73 -20.61 32.80
C LYS A 25 -3.93 -19.66 32.84
N TYR A 26 -3.78 -18.47 32.27
CA TYR A 26 -4.91 -17.61 32.00
C TYR A 26 -5.73 -18.28 30.89
N LYS A 27 -6.80 -18.98 31.26
CA LYS A 27 -7.81 -19.46 30.31
C LYS A 27 -8.58 -18.24 29.80
N SER A 28 -8.02 -17.57 28.79
CA SER A 28 -8.75 -16.64 27.95
C SER A 28 -9.67 -17.47 27.05
N THR A 29 -10.88 -17.76 27.52
CA THR A 29 -12.00 -18.08 26.64
C THR A 29 -12.49 -16.77 26.02
N GLN A 30 -11.66 -16.18 25.14
CA GLN A 30 -12.16 -15.20 24.18
C GLN A 30 -12.84 -15.98 23.08
N THR A 31 -14.17 -15.98 23.10
CA THR A 31 -14.97 -16.33 21.93
C THR A 31 -14.57 -15.33 20.84
N GLN A 32 -13.72 -15.78 19.91
CA GLN A 32 -13.27 -14.97 18.78
C GLN A 32 -14.46 -14.80 17.84
N SER A 33 -15.28 -13.78 18.09
CA SER A 33 -16.37 -13.44 17.19
C SER A 33 -15.76 -12.98 15.86
N SER A 34 -16.11 -13.66 14.77
CA SER A 34 -15.69 -13.23 13.45
C SER A 34 -16.33 -11.89 13.14
N LEU A 35 -15.56 -10.80 13.15
CA LEU A 35 -16.04 -9.51 12.71
C LEU A 35 -16.27 -9.56 11.19
N VAL A 36 -17.53 -9.54 10.77
CA VAL A 36 -17.88 -9.43 9.34
C VAL A 36 -17.83 -7.96 8.94
N PHE A 37 -16.77 -7.57 8.25
CA PHE A 37 -16.62 -6.21 7.71
C PHE A 37 -17.29 -6.12 6.33
N LYS A 38 -18.49 -5.51 6.27
CA LYS A 38 -19.22 -5.33 5.00
C LYS A 38 -18.72 -4.07 4.29
N VAL A 39 -18.12 -4.24 3.11
CA VAL A 39 -17.67 -3.13 2.25
C VAL A 39 -18.58 -3.03 1.03
N ARG A 40 -19.04 -1.82 0.73
CA ARG A 40 -19.71 -1.50 -0.54
C ARG A 40 -18.73 -0.68 -1.38
N ARG A 41 -18.43 -1.15 -2.59
CA ARG A 41 -17.55 -0.45 -3.53
C ARG A 41 -18.40 0.28 -4.55
N ALA A 42 -18.06 1.54 -4.82
CA ALA A 42 -18.58 2.27 -5.97
C ALA A 42 -17.92 1.76 -7.26
N ALA A 43 -18.48 2.16 -8.41
CA ALA A 43 -17.83 1.92 -9.69
C ALA A 43 -16.45 2.63 -9.75
N PRO A 44 -15.43 2.02 -10.37
CA PRO A 44 -14.16 2.69 -10.63
C PRO A 44 -14.34 3.93 -11.52
N GLU A 45 -13.50 4.94 -11.32
CA GLU A 45 -13.51 6.21 -12.07
C GLU A 45 -12.06 6.55 -12.45
N LEU A 46 -11.82 6.91 -13.71
CA LEU A 46 -10.53 7.43 -14.16
C LEU A 46 -10.46 8.92 -13.85
N ILE A 47 -9.34 9.35 -13.24
CA ILE A 47 -9.13 10.74 -12.84
C ILE A 47 -8.00 11.31 -13.68
N PRO A 48 -8.30 12.12 -14.73
CA PRO A 48 -7.25 12.74 -15.53
C PRO A 48 -6.57 13.88 -14.78
N PRO A 49 -5.40 14.35 -15.26
CA PRO A 49 -4.79 15.59 -14.78
C PRO A 49 -5.76 16.78 -14.90
N ALA A 50 -5.75 17.66 -13.89
CA ALA A 50 -6.66 18.82 -13.84
C ALA A 50 -6.31 19.93 -14.86
N ALA A 51 -5.18 19.82 -15.55
CA ALA A 51 -4.73 20.72 -16.60
C ALA A 51 -3.99 19.92 -17.69
N PRO A 52 -3.83 20.45 -18.92
CA PRO A 52 -3.08 19.76 -19.96
C PRO A 52 -1.65 19.42 -19.52
N THR A 53 -1.20 18.20 -19.86
CA THR A 53 0.14 17.69 -19.58
C THR A 53 0.85 17.29 -20.88
N PRO A 54 2.19 17.25 -20.91
CA PRO A 54 2.93 16.74 -22.06
C PRO A 54 2.49 15.33 -22.43
N LYS A 55 2.34 15.08 -23.73
CA LYS A 55 2.07 13.75 -24.31
C LYS A 55 3.36 13.21 -24.91
N GLU A 56 3.93 12.21 -24.26
CA GLU A 56 5.24 11.66 -24.60
C GLU A 56 5.41 10.23 -24.09
N PHE A 57 6.47 9.56 -24.54
CA PHE A 57 6.93 8.32 -23.91
C PHE A 57 8.13 8.62 -23.03
N LYS A 58 8.07 8.20 -21.76
CA LYS A 58 9.21 8.29 -20.83
C LYS A 58 9.75 6.89 -20.56
N GLU A 59 11.00 6.65 -20.89
CA GLU A 59 11.66 5.38 -20.54
C GLU A 59 11.94 5.33 -19.04
N LEU A 60 11.77 4.15 -18.44
CA LEU A 60 12.18 3.93 -17.05
C LEU A 60 13.71 3.86 -16.96
N SER A 61 14.27 4.35 -15.84
CA SER A 61 15.69 4.14 -15.56
C SER A 61 15.99 2.65 -15.35
N ASP A 62 17.26 2.25 -15.39
CA ASP A 62 17.63 0.84 -15.16
C ASP A 62 17.34 0.39 -13.71
N ILE A 63 17.21 1.32 -12.77
CA ILE A 63 16.79 1.03 -11.39
C ILE A 63 15.28 0.74 -11.35
N ASP A 64 14.48 1.53 -12.07
CA ASP A 64 13.02 1.43 -12.08
C ASP A 64 12.52 0.28 -12.97
N ASP A 65 13.32 -0.17 -13.95
CA ASP A 65 12.95 -1.23 -14.91
C ASP A 65 13.21 -2.67 -14.40
N GLN A 66 13.69 -2.82 -13.17
CA GLN A 66 13.97 -4.13 -12.58
C GLN A 66 12.71 -4.99 -12.49
N GLU A 67 12.81 -6.24 -12.94
CA GLU A 67 11.69 -7.19 -12.96
C GLU A 67 11.08 -7.42 -11.57
N ALA A 68 11.90 -7.35 -10.52
CA ALA A 68 11.46 -7.49 -9.14
C ALA A 68 10.48 -6.38 -8.68
N PHE A 69 10.44 -5.22 -9.35
CA PHE A 69 9.54 -4.10 -9.03
C PHE A 69 8.28 -4.05 -9.90
N ARG A 70 8.08 -5.03 -10.79
CA ARG A 70 6.91 -5.10 -11.69
C ARG A 70 5.65 -5.63 -10.98
N PHE A 71 5.28 -5.02 -9.86
CA PHE A 71 4.08 -5.34 -9.09
C PHE A 71 3.40 -4.07 -8.56
N GLN A 72 2.10 -4.16 -8.27
CA GLN A 72 1.37 -3.08 -7.64
C GLN A 72 1.50 -3.18 -6.12
N MET A 73 2.07 -2.17 -5.47
CA MET A 73 2.18 -2.10 -4.01
C MET A 73 0.84 -1.61 -3.39
N PRO A 74 0.11 -2.45 -2.64
CA PRO A 74 -1.12 -2.01 -1.98
C PRO A 74 -0.80 -1.21 -0.71
N LEU A 75 -1.48 -0.07 -0.53
CA LEU A 75 -1.38 0.75 0.69
C LEU A 75 -2.78 1.05 1.24
N LEU A 76 -2.95 0.91 2.56
CA LEU A 76 -4.18 1.22 3.29
C LEU A 76 -3.90 2.30 4.33
N LEU A 77 -4.52 3.47 4.15
CA LEU A 77 -4.40 4.61 5.06
C LEU A 77 -5.72 4.83 5.81
N PHE A 78 -5.66 4.86 7.14
CA PHE A 78 -6.84 5.05 7.99
C PHE A 78 -6.88 6.47 8.55
N TYR A 79 -7.99 7.16 8.31
CA TYR A 79 -8.22 8.51 8.81
C TYR A 79 -9.42 8.52 9.74
N ARG A 80 -9.30 9.24 10.86
CA ARG A 80 -10.41 9.46 11.78
C ARG A 80 -11.39 10.48 11.18
N SER A 81 -12.69 10.28 11.38
CA SER A 81 -13.69 11.29 10.96
C SER A 81 -13.51 12.60 11.74
N LYS A 82 -13.85 13.73 11.10
CA LYS A 82 -13.76 15.06 11.71
C LYS A 82 -14.66 15.17 12.94
N GLU A 83 -15.83 14.56 12.90
CA GLU A 83 -16.79 14.51 14.00
C GLU A 83 -16.20 13.80 15.22
N GLN A 84 -15.52 12.68 15.01
CA GLN A 84 -14.82 11.97 16.09
C GLN A 84 -13.62 12.74 16.62
N LEU A 85 -12.90 13.48 15.78
CA LEU A 85 -11.78 14.31 16.20
C LEU A 85 -12.25 15.51 17.03
N LEU A 86 -13.37 16.13 16.65
CA LEU A 86 -13.91 17.33 17.30
C LEU A 86 -14.93 17.03 18.42
N GLY A 87 -15.20 15.76 18.71
CA GLY A 87 -16.21 15.35 19.70
C GLY A 87 -17.64 15.79 19.34
N LEU A 88 -17.91 16.06 18.06
CA LEU A 88 -19.21 16.54 17.59
C LEU A 88 -20.15 15.36 17.33
N LYS A 89 -21.43 15.51 17.70
CA LYS A 89 -22.47 14.56 17.26
C LYS A 89 -22.55 14.58 15.74
N SER A 90 -22.67 13.40 15.11
CA SER A 90 -22.73 13.27 13.66
C SER A 90 -23.84 14.15 13.08
N ARG A 91 -23.45 15.26 12.43
CA ARG A 91 -24.36 16.05 11.59
C ARG A 91 -24.44 15.31 10.27
N GLY A 92 -25.58 14.66 10.00
CA GLY A 92 -25.75 13.77 8.87
C GLY A 92 -25.26 14.37 7.54
N ARG A 93 -24.56 13.55 6.74
CA ARG A 93 -24.29 13.58 5.27
C ARG A 93 -24.13 14.94 4.54
N GLY A 94 -23.85 16.04 5.24
CA GLY A 94 -23.78 17.39 4.65
C GLY A 94 -22.37 17.97 4.49
N GLN A 95 -21.31 17.29 4.95
CA GLN A 95 -19.92 17.70 4.70
C GLN A 95 -19.41 17.07 3.40
N ASP A 96 -18.55 17.81 2.68
CA ASP A 96 -17.88 17.35 1.46
C ASP A 96 -17.38 15.92 1.61
N HIS A 97 -17.89 15.03 0.76
CA HIS A 97 -17.56 13.62 0.82
C HIS A 97 -16.04 13.46 0.60
N PRO A 98 -15.28 12.76 1.46
CA PRO A 98 -13.83 12.62 1.34
C PRO A 98 -13.37 12.17 -0.05
N ALA A 99 -14.15 11.31 -0.71
CA ALA A 99 -13.87 10.90 -2.09
C ALA A 99 -13.83 12.07 -3.09
N LYS A 100 -14.69 13.10 -2.94
CA LYS A 100 -14.68 14.29 -3.80
C LYS A 100 -13.39 15.07 -3.61
N ALA A 101 -13.02 15.35 -2.36
CA ALA A 101 -11.77 16.04 -2.03
C ALA A 101 -10.53 15.29 -2.54
N ILE A 102 -10.51 13.96 -2.40
CA ILE A 102 -9.42 13.12 -2.92
C ILE A 102 -9.35 13.17 -4.45
N LYS A 103 -10.49 13.07 -5.15
CA LYS A 103 -10.53 13.15 -6.63
C LYS A 103 -10.00 14.48 -7.15
N GLU A 104 -10.45 15.60 -6.57
CA GLU A 104 -9.99 16.92 -6.95
C GLU A 104 -8.50 17.14 -6.65
N ALA A 105 -8.04 16.68 -5.48
CA ALA A 105 -6.63 16.78 -5.10
C ALA A 105 -5.74 15.89 -5.99
N LEU A 106 -6.19 14.69 -6.33
CA LEU A 106 -5.48 13.78 -7.23
C LEU A 106 -5.33 14.40 -8.62
N GLY A 107 -6.40 14.93 -9.22
CA GLY A 107 -6.32 15.60 -10.52
C GLY A 107 -5.30 16.75 -10.53
N LYS A 108 -5.24 17.55 -9.45
CA LYS A 108 -4.24 18.62 -9.30
C LYS A 108 -2.82 18.07 -9.16
N ALA A 109 -2.63 17.01 -8.37
CA ALA A 109 -1.33 16.37 -8.18
C ALA A 109 -0.81 15.73 -9.49
N LEU A 110 -1.70 15.18 -10.31
CA LEU A 110 -1.34 14.59 -11.59
C LEU A 110 -0.83 15.60 -12.62
N VAL A 111 -0.89 16.91 -12.39
CA VAL A 111 -0.28 17.90 -13.30
C VAL A 111 1.26 17.86 -13.21
N PRO A 112 1.90 18.11 -12.05
CA PRO A 112 3.34 17.95 -11.92
C PRO A 112 3.78 16.47 -11.94
N TYR A 113 2.89 15.53 -11.60
CA TYR A 113 3.16 14.09 -11.58
C TYR A 113 2.49 13.34 -12.75
N TYR A 114 2.41 13.97 -13.92
CA TYR A 114 1.68 13.45 -15.08
C TYR A 114 2.06 12.05 -15.58
N PRO A 115 3.29 11.50 -15.37
CA PRO A 115 3.55 10.11 -15.74
C PRO A 115 2.64 9.11 -15.02
N PHE A 116 2.12 9.44 -13.82
CA PHE A 116 1.18 8.59 -13.10
C PHE A 116 -0.21 8.50 -13.73
N ALA A 117 -0.56 9.44 -14.62
CA ALA A 117 -1.80 9.41 -15.40
C ALA A 117 -1.63 8.71 -16.77
N GLY A 118 -0.50 8.01 -16.96
CA GLY A 118 -0.17 7.29 -18.19
C GLY A 118 -0.45 5.79 -18.14
N ARG A 119 0.17 5.04 -19.07
CA ARG A 119 0.11 3.58 -19.13
C ARG A 119 1.52 3.00 -19.27
N LEU A 120 1.84 1.98 -18.49
CA LEU A 120 3.07 1.21 -18.69
C LEU A 120 2.96 0.36 -19.96
N ARG A 121 4.01 0.39 -20.77
CA ARG A 121 4.17 -0.38 -22.01
C ARG A 121 5.55 -1.02 -22.05
N GLU A 122 5.64 -2.23 -22.59
CA GLU A 122 6.94 -2.85 -22.90
C GLU A 122 7.36 -2.52 -24.34
N ARG A 123 8.66 -2.27 -24.52
CA ARG A 123 9.32 -2.07 -25.83
C ARG A 123 10.33 -3.19 -26.08
N ALA A 124 11.14 -3.05 -27.14
CA ALA A 124 12.19 -4.01 -27.49
C ALA A 124 13.10 -4.28 -26.28
N GLY A 125 13.53 -5.53 -26.12
CA GLY A 125 14.37 -5.93 -24.98
C GLY A 125 13.67 -5.92 -23.62
N ARG A 126 12.33 -5.92 -23.58
CA ARG A 126 11.50 -5.83 -22.36
C ARG A 126 11.65 -4.52 -21.58
N LYS A 127 12.22 -3.48 -22.20
CA LYS A 127 12.37 -2.14 -21.61
C LYS A 127 10.99 -1.55 -21.33
N LEU A 128 10.73 -1.10 -20.11
CA LEU A 128 9.49 -0.40 -19.78
C LEU A 128 9.53 1.08 -20.14
N VAL A 129 8.43 1.55 -20.70
CA VAL A 129 8.16 2.97 -20.96
C VAL A 129 6.78 3.34 -20.42
N VAL A 130 6.64 4.58 -19.98
CA VAL A 130 5.35 5.18 -19.65
C VAL A 130 4.85 5.95 -20.86
N ASP A 131 3.70 5.53 -21.39
CA ASP A 131 2.90 6.31 -22.34
C ASP A 131 2.14 7.38 -21.55
N CYS A 132 2.67 8.61 -21.52
CA CYS A 132 2.07 9.74 -20.80
C CYS A 132 0.89 10.30 -21.61
N ASN A 133 -0.22 9.57 -21.65
CA ASN A 133 -1.40 9.94 -22.45
C ASN A 133 -2.41 10.85 -21.71
N GLY A 134 -2.28 11.00 -20.39
CA GLY A 134 -3.10 11.89 -19.56
C GLY A 134 -4.54 11.41 -19.35
N GLU A 135 -4.81 10.13 -19.54
CA GLU A 135 -6.16 9.57 -19.47
C GLU A 135 -6.67 9.33 -18.04
N GLY A 136 -5.76 9.34 -17.05
CA GLY A 136 -6.04 8.85 -15.70
C GLY A 136 -5.92 7.35 -15.66
#